data_AF-A0A432NS55-F1
#
_entry.id   AF-A0A432NS55-F1
#
_cell.length_a   1.000
_cell.length_b   1.000
_cell.length_c   1.000
_cell.angle_alpha   90.00
_cell.angle_beta   90.00
_cell.angle_gamma   90.00
#
_symmetry.space_group_name_H-M   'P 1'
#
loop_
_entity.id
_entity.type
_entity.pdbx_description
1 polymer ?
#
loop_
_entity_poly.entity_id
_entity_poly.type
_entity_poly.pdbx_seq_one_letter_code
_entity_poly.pdbx_strand_id
1 'polypeptide(L)'
;MNDSFQKHSASWVSFSYISFGSAAFMLALGLYMMPLDLWGKGYLAMGILMLVQTTVNITKTLRDNAESEKLIRKVEDARTEKLLVKFNRNDED
;
A
#
# COMPACT_ATOMS: atom_id res chain seq x y z
N MET A 1 -4.09 6.22 21.88
CA MET A 1 -2.92 5.45 21.39
C MET A 1 -2.28 6.24 20.26
N ASN A 2 -1.03 6.70 20.43
CA ASN A 2 -0.36 7.60 19.50
C ASN A 2 0.09 6.82 18.25
N ASP A 3 -0.76 6.72 17.23
CA ASP A 3 -0.33 6.22 15.91
C ASP A 3 0.45 7.33 15.21
N SER A 4 1.71 7.49 15.58
CA SER A 4 2.66 8.21 14.74
C SER A 4 2.74 7.47 13.41
N PHE A 5 2.45 8.14 12.30
CA PHE A 5 2.78 7.66 10.95
C PHE A 5 4.29 7.40 10.92
N GLN A 6 4.68 6.15 11.20
CA GLN A 6 6.07 5.77 11.31
C GLN A 6 6.63 5.69 9.90
N LYS A 7 7.18 6.81 9.43
CA LYS A 7 7.84 6.89 8.12
C LYS A 7 9.07 5.99 8.16
N HIS A 8 9.23 5.18 7.12
CA HIS A 8 10.46 4.39 6.94
C HIS A 8 11.68 5.32 6.81
N SER A 9 12.85 4.83 7.23
CA SER A 9 14.11 5.56 7.06
C SER A 9 14.38 5.81 5.57
N ALA A 10 15.01 6.94 5.25
CA ALA A 10 15.34 7.28 3.87
C ALA A 10 16.15 6.18 3.18
N SER A 11 17.09 5.55 3.89
CA SER A 11 17.90 4.44 3.38
C SER A 11 17.05 3.23 2.98
N TRP A 12 16.03 2.88 3.77
CA TRP A 12 15.13 1.77 3.44
C TRP A 12 14.28 2.06 2.20
N VAL A 13 13.80 3.30 2.08
CA VAL A 13 13.02 3.74 0.91
C VAL A 13 13.87 3.67 -0.35
N SER A 14 15.08 4.24 -0.33
CA SER A 14 16.02 4.18 -1.46
C SER A 14 16.40 2.75 -1.84
N PHE A 15 16.72 1.91 -0.84
CA PHE A 15 17.03 0.50 -1.07
C PHE A 15 15.87 -0.22 -1.77
N SER A 16 14.64 -0.02 -1.30
CA SER A 16 13.45 -0.66 -1.89
C SER A 16 13.26 -0.29 -3.36
N TYR A 17 13.44 0.98 -3.72
CA TYR A 17 13.37 1.43 -5.12
C TYR A 17 14.48 0.83 -5.99
N ILE A 18 15.71 0.80 -5.47
CA ILE A 18 16.85 0.22 -6.19
C ILE A 18 16.66 -1.28 -6.39
N SER A 19 16.22 -2.01 -5.36
CA SER A 19 15.94 -3.44 -5.45
C SER A 19 14.87 -3.75 -6.48
N PHE A 20 13.76 -3.01 -6.48
CA PHE A 20 12.71 -3.16 -7.50
C PHE A 20 13.25 -2.88 -8.91
N GLY A 21 14.01 -1.80 -9.08
CA GLY A 21 14.66 -1.47 -10.36
C GLY A 21 15.61 -2.56 -10.85
N SER A 22 16.43 -3.12 -9.96
CA SER A 22 17.33 -4.23 -10.30
C SER A 22 16.59 -5.50 -10.69
N ALA A 23 15.49 -5.82 -10.00
CA ALA A 23 14.66 -6.98 -10.32
C ALA A 23 14.00 -6.82 -11.70
N ALA A 24 13.43 -5.66 -11.99
CA ALA A 24 12.84 -5.34 -13.29
C ALA A 24 13.89 -5.41 -14.41
N PHE A 25 15.11 -4.93 -14.16
CA PHE A 25 16.22 -4.99 -15.11
C PHE A 25 16.67 -6.43 -15.39
N MET A 26 16.82 -7.26 -14.35
CA MET A 26 17.16 -8.68 -14.51
C MET A 26 16.09 -9.42 -15.32
N LEU A 27 14.81 -9.12 -15.08
CA LEU A 27 13.69 -9.71 -15.81
C LEU A 27 13.72 -9.31 -17.30
N ALA A 28 13.95 -8.03 -17.59
CA ALA A 28 14.08 -7.53 -18.95
C ALA A 28 15.27 -8.15 -19.69
N LEU A 29 16.43 -8.28 -19.03
CA LEU A 29 17.59 -8.99 -19.59
C LEU A 29 17.29 -10.46 -19.87
N GLY A 30 16.63 -11.16 -18.94
CA GLY A 30 16.21 -12.55 -19.13
C GLY A 30 15.30 -12.73 -20.33
N LEU A 31 14.33 -11.81 -20.51
CA LEU A 31 13.41 -11.82 -21.64
C LEU A 31 14.12 -11.49 -22.97
N TYR A 32 15.14 -10.62 -22.93
CA TYR A 32 15.97 -10.31 -24.09
C TYR A 32 16.81 -11.52 -24.54
N MET A 33 17.50 -12.19 -23.60
CA MET A 33 18.37 -13.34 -23.90
C MET A 33 17.61 -14.63 -24.25
N MET A 34 16.32 -14.71 -23.95
CA MET A 34 15.48 -15.87 -24.26
C MET A 34 15.39 -16.11 -25.79
N PRO A 35 15.56 -17.34 -26.28
CA PRO A 35 15.46 -17.67 -27.70
C PRO A 35 14.00 -17.85 -28.12
N LEU A 36 13.17 -16.83 -27.91
CA LEU A 36 11.77 -16.76 -28.35
C LEU A 36 11.61 -15.76 -29.50
N ASP A 37 10.54 -15.93 -30.26
CA ASP A 37 10.11 -14.96 -31.26
C ASP A 37 9.60 -13.66 -30.61
N LEU A 38 9.50 -12.59 -31.42
CA LEU A 38 9.09 -11.29 -30.90
C LEU A 38 7.67 -11.30 -30.34
N TRP A 39 6.76 -12.10 -30.93
CA TRP A 39 5.38 -12.19 -30.46
C TRP A 39 5.28 -12.91 -29.13
N GLY A 40 6.00 -14.03 -28.94
CA GLY A 40 6.05 -14.75 -27.67
C GLY A 40 6.69 -13.92 -26.55
N LYS A 41 7.76 -13.18 -26.87
CA LYS A 41 8.35 -12.19 -25.94
C LYS A 41 7.35 -11.10 -25.55
N GLY A 42 6.61 -10.58 -26.53
CA GLY A 42 5.57 -9.57 -26.30
C GLY A 42 4.45 -10.08 -25.39
N TYR A 43 3.96 -11.31 -25.62
CA TYR A 43 2.94 -11.94 -24.77
C TYR A 43 3.38 -12.05 -23.31
N LEU A 44 4.59 -12.58 -23.08
CA LEU A 44 5.17 -12.69 -21.74
C LEU A 44 5.37 -11.31 -21.09
N ALA A 45 5.90 -10.34 -21.83
CA ALA A 45 6.11 -8.98 -21.32
C ALA A 45 4.78 -8.33 -20.88
N MET A 46 3.72 -8.47 -21.66
CA MET A 46 2.39 -7.97 -21.29
C MET A 46 1.87 -8.61 -20.00
N GLY A 47 2.00 -9.93 -19.87
CA GLY A 47 1.59 -10.66 -18.66
C GLY A 47 2.36 -10.22 -17.42
N ILE A 48 3.69 -10.09 -17.53
CA ILE A 48 4.56 -9.63 -16.43
C ILE A 48 4.18 -8.20 -16.01
N LEU A 49 4.02 -7.28 -16.96
CA LEU A 49 3.65 -5.89 -16.67
C LEU A 49 2.29 -5.80 -15.98
N MET A 50 1.29 -6.53 -16.47
CA MET A 50 -0.04 -6.55 -15.88
C MET A 50 -0.03 -7.14 -14.46
N LEU A 51 0.73 -8.21 -14.23
CA LEU A 51 0.88 -8.84 -12.92
C LEU A 51 1.54 -7.88 -11.91
N VAL A 52 2.61 -7.18 -12.30
CA VAL A 52 3.28 -6.18 -11.46
C VAL A 52 2.33 -5.02 -11.14
N GLN A 53 1.62 -4.49 -12.14
CA GLN A 53 0.66 -3.40 -11.96
C GLN A 53 -0.46 -3.78 -10.98
N THR A 54 -1.06 -4.96 -11.15
CA THR A 54 -2.15 -5.43 -10.30
C THR A 54 -1.68 -5.72 -8.87
N THR A 55 -0.46 -6.23 -8.69
CA THR A 55 0.14 -6.43 -7.36
C THR A 55 0.30 -5.10 -6.60
N VAL A 56 0.76 -4.05 -7.28
CA VAL A 56 0.86 -2.71 -6.69
C VAL A 56 -0.53 -2.16 -6.34
N ASN A 57 -1.51 -2.34 -7.22
CA ASN A 57 -2.88 -1.91 -6.97
C ASN A 57 -3.46 -2.60 -5.72
N ILE A 58 -3.33 -3.93 -5.60
CA ILE A 58 -3.80 -4.68 -4.43
C ILE A 58 -3.12 -4.18 -3.14
N THR A 59 -1.81 -3.96 -3.18
CA THR A 59 -1.05 -3.47 -2.02
C THR A 59 -1.55 -2.10 -1.55
N LYS A 60 -1.84 -1.20 -2.51
CA LYS A 60 -2.43 0.12 -2.21
C LYS A 60 -3.83 -0.03 -1.61
N THR A 61 -4.72 -0.76 -2.28
CA THR A 61 -6.09 -0.99 -1.80
C THR A 61 -6.12 -1.55 -0.38
N LEU A 62 -5.23 -2.51 -0.06
CA LEU A 62 -5.15 -3.09 1.27
C LEU A 62 -4.70 -2.07 2.33
N ARG A 63 -3.70 -1.23 1.99
CA ARG A 63 -3.24 -0.16 2.88
C ARG A 63 -4.32 0.89 3.09
N ASP A 64 -4.97 1.33 2.02
CA ASP A 64 -6.01 2.35 2.05
C ASP A 64 -7.22 1.88 2.89
N ASN A 65 -7.59 0.61 2.79
CA ASN A 65 -8.64 0.02 3.63
C ASN A 65 -8.23 -0.02 5.12
N ALA A 66 -7.00 -0.43 5.41
CA ALA A 66 -6.49 -0.47 6.79
C ALA A 66 -6.38 0.92 7.42
N GLU A 67 -5.99 1.94 6.65
CA GLU A 67 -5.97 3.33 7.10
C GLU A 67 -7.40 3.87 7.31
N SER A 68 -8.32 3.58 6.40
CA SER A 68 -9.73 4.00 6.50
C SER A 68 -10.41 3.44 7.74
N GLU A 69 -10.22 2.16 8.06
CA GLU A 69 -10.80 1.53 9.25
C GLU A 69 -10.28 2.18 10.55
N LYS A 70 -8.98 2.50 10.60
CA LYS A 70 -8.39 3.22 11.75
C LYS A 70 -8.99 4.61 11.93
N LEU A 71 -9.25 5.33 10.84
CA LEU A 71 -9.86 6.66 10.90
C LEU A 71 -11.30 6.58 11.38
N ILE A 72 -12.08 5.60 10.94
CA ILE A 72 -13.46 5.37 11.39
C ILE A 72 -13.49 5.15 12.90
N ARG A 73 -12.66 4.25 13.44
CA ARG A 73 -12.59 3.98 14.88
C ARG A 73 -12.27 5.23 15.71
N LYS A 74 -11.32 6.06 15.26
CA LYS A 74 -11.00 7.34 15.94
C LYS A 74 -12.18 8.32 15.96
N VAL A 75 -12.97 8.36 14.89
CA VAL A 75 -14.16 9.21 14.81
C VAL A 75 -15.27 8.68 15.71
N GLU A 76 -15.47 7.36 15.76
CA GLU A 76 -16.43 6.71 16.65
C GLU A 76 -16.08 6.94 18.13
N ASP A 77 -14.81 6.77 18.51
CA ASP A 77 -14.33 7.05 19.86
C ASP A 77 -14.60 8.51 20.26
N ALA A 78 -14.26 9.48 19.41
CA ALA A 78 -14.49 10.90 19.67
C ALA A 78 -15.99 11.27 19.73
N ARG A 79 -16.85 10.61 18.94
CA ARG A 79 -18.31 10.78 19.03
C ARG A 79 -18.86 10.19 20.32
N THR A 80 -18.37 9.02 20.70
CA THR A 80 -18.76 8.32 21.94
C THR A 80 -18.38 9.14 23.16
N GLU A 81 -17.15 9.68 23.20
CA GLU A 81 -16.69 10.58 24.27
C GLU A 81 -17.59 11.82 24.38
N LYS A 82 -17.93 12.48 23.26
CA LYS A 82 -18.83 13.63 23.26
C LYS A 82 -20.24 13.30 23.75
N LEU A 83 -20.76 12.11 23.45
CA LEU A 83 -22.07 11.67 23.94
C LEU A 83 -22.03 11.44 25.44
N LEU A 84 -21.02 10.75 25.95
CA LEU A 84 -20.83 10.52 27.39
C LEU A 84 -20.75 11.83 28.18
N VAL A 85 -19.97 12.80 27.70
CA VAL A 85 -19.86 14.13 28.34
C VAL A 85 -21.20 14.87 28.36
N LYS A 86 -22.02 14.75 27.30
CA LYS A 86 -23.36 15.37 27.27
C LYS A 86 -24.31 14.73 28.28
N PHE A 87 -24.29 13.41 28.43
CA PHE A 87 -25.10 12.72 29.44
C PHE A 87 -24.70 13.12 30.86
N ASN A 88 -23.40 13.06 31.18
CA ASN A 88 -22.91 13.44 32.51
C ASN A 88 -23.30 14.87 32.90
N ARG A 89 -23.26 15.81 31.96
CA ARG A 89 -23.64 17.20 32.24
C ARG A 89 -25.15 17.40 32.47
N ASN A 90 -26.00 16.59 31.85
CA ASN A 90 -27.46 16.70 32.04
C ASN A 90 -27.92 16.08 33.37
N ASP A 91 -27.13 15.22 34.00
CA ASP A 91 -27.44 14.64 35.32
C ASP A 91 -27.02 15.58 36.48
N GLU A 92 -26.21 16.62 36.21
CA GLU A 92 -25.72 17.61 37.19
C GLU A 92 -26.59 18.88 37.28
N ASP A 93 -27.58 19.05 36.39
CA ASP A 93 -28.60 20.13 36.37
C ASP A 93 -29.94 19.64 36.94
#